data_AF-E7N5E0-F1
#
_entry.id   AF-E7N5E0-F1
#
_cell.length_a   1.000
_cell.length_b   1.000
_cell.length_c   1.000
_cell.angle_alpha   90.00
_cell.angle_beta   90.00
_cell.angle_gamma   90.00
#
_symmetry.space_group_name_H-M   'P 1'
#
loop_
_entity.id
_entity.type
_entity.pdbx_description
1 polymer ?
#
loop_
_entity_poly.entity_id
_entity_poly.type
_entity_poly.pdbx_seq_one_letter_code
_entity_poly.pdbx_strand_id
1 'polypeptide(L)'
;MKWISHITLSGVVAYAATQDPLPAAAAAVGAVFPDKVEGTPGSVGWKSWRSRHRGWSHWPMLYIALLGILSHTAGYFFYDAAFFSILRWMLLGALMHIAEDAVCGKVPFLLPSQKIGVRLFTVGSFREYLFVIGCIALVYAASTLHGDL
;
A
#
# COMPACT_ATOMS: atom_id res chain seq x y z
N MET A 1 -6.16 -7.27 -3.10
CA MET A 1 -7.46 -6.72 -3.59
C MET A 1 -7.30 -6.43 -5.07
N LYS A 2 -8.29 -5.86 -5.76
CA LYS A 2 -8.05 -5.31 -7.10
C LYS A 2 -7.15 -4.08 -6.99
N TRP A 3 -6.35 -3.81 -8.03
CA TRP A 3 -5.49 -2.62 -8.09
C TRP A 3 -6.27 -1.33 -7.89
N ILE A 4 -7.46 -1.21 -8.49
CA ILE A 4 -8.29 -0.02 -8.31
C ILE A 4 -8.67 0.19 -6.84
N SER A 5 -8.97 -0.90 -6.11
CA SER A 5 -9.29 -0.83 -4.69
C SER A 5 -8.09 -0.34 -3.86
N HIS A 6 -6.89 -0.86 -4.15
CA HIS A 6 -5.65 -0.42 -3.51
C HIS A 6 -5.35 1.05 -3.79
N ILE A 7 -5.40 1.45 -5.06
CA ILE A 7 -5.19 2.84 -5.50
C ILE A 7 -6.15 3.78 -4.78
N THR A 8 -7.45 3.46 -4.80
CA THR A 8 -8.48 4.33 -4.21
C THR A 8 -8.32 4.43 -2.71
N LEU A 9 -8.17 3.32 -1.98
CA LEU A 9 -8.08 3.36 -0.53
C LEU A 9 -6.79 4.04 -0.05
N SER A 10 -5.63 3.61 -0.57
CA SER A 10 -4.34 4.19 -0.18
C SER A 10 -4.23 5.67 -0.56
N GLY A 11 -4.73 6.06 -1.73
CA GLY A 11 -4.76 7.47 -2.15
C GLY A 11 -5.66 8.34 -1.27
N VAL A 12 -6.85 7.85 -0.90
CA VAL A 12 -7.76 8.57 0.01
C VAL A 12 -7.16 8.71 1.40
N VAL A 13 -6.54 7.65 1.94
CA VAL A 13 -5.85 7.70 3.24
C VAL A 13 -4.74 8.74 3.23
N ALA A 14 -3.91 8.74 2.20
CA ALA A 14 -2.83 9.70 2.05
C ALA A 14 -3.36 11.13 1.92
N TYR A 15 -4.37 11.36 1.07
CA TYR A 15 -4.99 12.68 0.92
C TYR A 15 -5.62 13.18 2.22
N ALA A 16 -6.33 12.33 2.95
CA ALA A 16 -6.93 12.71 4.23
C ALA A 16 -5.86 13.13 5.25
N ALA A 17 -4.71 12.45 5.26
CA ALA A 17 -3.60 12.74 6.17
C ALA A 17 -2.80 14.01 5.80
N THR A 18 -2.77 14.42 4.54
CA THR A 18 -1.91 15.53 4.08
C THR A 18 -2.66 16.75 3.56
N GLN A 19 -3.91 16.58 3.11
CA GLN A 19 -4.65 17.56 2.30
C GLN A 19 -3.87 18.01 1.05
N ASP A 20 -2.96 17.17 0.55
CA ASP A 20 -2.09 17.45 -0.59
C ASP A 20 -2.23 16.34 -1.65
N PRO A 21 -2.60 16.68 -2.90
CA PRO A 21 -2.74 15.71 -3.97
C PRO A 21 -1.43 15.01 -4.37
N LEU A 22 -0.26 15.61 -4.11
CA LEU A 22 1.02 15.02 -4.51
C LEU A 22 1.36 13.75 -3.70
N PRO A 23 1.35 13.77 -2.35
CA PRO A 23 1.37 12.57 -1.51
C PRO A 23 0.32 11.53 -1.87
N ALA A 24 -0.90 11.97 -2.18
CA ALA A 24 -1.99 11.08 -2.53
C ALA A 24 -1.71 10.31 -3.83
N ALA A 25 -1.23 11.02 -4.86
CA ALA A 25 -0.81 10.41 -6.12
C ALA A 25 0.39 9.47 -5.94
N ALA A 26 1.37 9.85 -5.13
CA ALA A 26 2.52 9.02 -4.82
C ALA A 26 2.12 7.72 -4.09
N ALA A 27 1.21 7.82 -3.11
CA ALA A 27 0.67 6.66 -2.40
C ALA A 27 -0.14 5.75 -3.32
N ALA A 28 -0.96 6.30 -4.22
CA ALA A 28 -1.67 5.54 -5.24
C ALA A 28 -0.74 4.75 -6.17
N VAL A 29 0.39 5.35 -6.57
CA VAL A 29 1.44 4.67 -7.36
C VAL A 29 2.09 3.55 -6.54
N GLY A 30 2.43 3.85 -5.28
CA GLY A 30 3.00 2.89 -4.33
C GLY A 30 2.08 1.68 -4.08
N ALA A 31 0.78 1.92 -4.02
CA ALA A 31 -0.24 0.93 -3.74
C ALA A 31 -0.41 -0.14 -4.81
N VAL A 32 0.27 -0.04 -5.95
CA VAL A 32 0.30 -1.11 -6.97
C VAL A 32 1.71 -1.61 -7.25
N PHE A 33 2.72 -1.01 -6.61
CA PHE A 33 4.12 -1.34 -6.86
C PHE A 33 4.46 -2.80 -6.52
N PRO A 34 4.07 -3.37 -5.36
CA PRO A 34 4.34 -4.77 -5.03
C PRO A 34 3.85 -5.75 -6.12
N ASP A 35 2.60 -5.58 -6.54
CA ASP A 35 1.99 -6.42 -7.58
C ASP A 35 2.66 -6.24 -8.95
N LYS A 36 3.02 -5.01 -9.32
CA LYS A 36 3.71 -4.75 -10.59
C LYS A 36 5.09 -5.39 -10.65
N VAL A 37 5.82 -5.45 -9.53
CA VAL A 37 7.11 -6.15 -9.44
C VAL A 37 6.95 -7.66 -9.69
N GLU A 38 5.83 -8.26 -9.28
CA GLU A 38 5.55 -9.68 -9.51
C GLU A 38 5.05 -9.97 -10.94
N GLY A 39 4.46 -8.97 -11.59
CA GLY A 39 3.83 -9.04 -12.90
C GLY A 39 2.40 -9.56 -12.82
N THR A 40 1.83 -9.92 -13.97
CA THR A 40 0.46 -10.47 -14.06
C THR A 40 0.51 -11.92 -14.55
N PRO A 41 -0.55 -12.71 -14.32
CA PRO A 41 -0.65 -14.04 -14.92
C PRO A 41 -0.49 -14.06 -16.44
N GLY A 42 -0.90 -12.99 -17.13
CA GLY A 42 -0.73 -12.85 -18.57
C GLY A 42 0.72 -12.58 -18.99
N SER A 43 1.52 -11.88 -18.16
CA SER A 43 2.89 -11.53 -18.51
C SER A 43 3.92 -12.62 -18.17
N VAL A 44 3.70 -13.38 -17.10
CA VAL A 44 4.67 -14.38 -16.59
C VAL A 44 4.12 -15.81 -16.50
N GLY A 45 2.84 -16.01 -16.85
CA GLY A 45 2.13 -17.29 -16.74
C GLY A 45 1.57 -17.54 -15.33
N TRP A 46 0.38 -18.13 -15.26
CA TRP A 46 -0.36 -18.35 -14.00
C TRP A 46 0.44 -19.09 -12.93
N LYS A 47 1.13 -20.20 -13.28
CA LYS A 47 1.89 -21.01 -12.30
C LYS A 47 3.06 -20.23 -11.68
N SER A 48 3.82 -19.51 -12.52
CA SER A 48 4.97 -18.70 -12.09
C SER A 48 4.52 -17.48 -11.29
N TRP A 49 3.44 -16.82 -11.72
CA TRP A 49 2.84 -15.73 -10.95
C TRP A 49 2.39 -16.24 -9.58
N ARG A 50 1.64 -17.34 -9.54
CA ARG A 50 1.03 -17.84 -8.31
C ARG A 50 2.05 -18.31 -7.27
N SER A 51 3.22 -18.81 -7.69
CA SER A 51 4.31 -19.21 -6.78
C SER A 51 5.06 -18.03 -6.19
N ARG A 52 5.17 -16.92 -6.93
CA ARG A 52 5.84 -15.69 -6.48
C ARG A 52 4.90 -14.72 -5.79
N HIS A 53 3.60 -14.79 -6.08
CA HIS A 53 2.62 -13.81 -5.63
C HIS A 53 2.54 -13.76 -4.11
N ARG A 54 2.56 -12.55 -3.56
CA ARG A 54 2.66 -12.30 -2.11
C ARG A 54 3.91 -12.94 -1.51
N GLY A 55 5.02 -12.77 -2.23
CA GLY A 55 6.36 -13.20 -1.87
C GLY A 55 7.20 -12.01 -1.40
N TRP A 56 8.40 -11.88 -1.94
CA TRP A 56 9.37 -10.85 -1.53
C TRP A 56 8.87 -9.42 -1.70
N SER A 57 8.20 -9.10 -2.82
CA SER A 57 7.68 -7.75 -3.06
C SER A 57 6.60 -7.35 -2.04
N HIS A 58 5.97 -8.31 -1.37
CA HIS A 58 4.94 -8.10 -0.36
C HIS A 58 5.49 -8.22 1.07
N TRP A 59 6.81 -8.23 1.23
CA TRP A 59 7.42 -8.29 2.56
C TRP A 59 7.54 -6.86 3.15
N PRO A 60 6.75 -6.50 4.18
CA PRO A 60 6.67 -5.12 4.66
C PRO A 60 8.01 -4.60 5.18
N MET A 61 8.87 -5.48 5.69
CA MET A 61 10.18 -5.10 6.23
C MET A 61 11.09 -4.43 5.19
N LEU A 62 10.95 -4.74 3.89
CA LEU A 62 11.71 -4.06 2.84
C LEU A 62 11.37 -2.57 2.79
N TYR A 63 10.09 -2.25 2.80
CA TYR A 63 9.61 -0.86 2.72
C TYR A 63 9.86 -0.10 4.01
N ILE A 64 9.75 -0.77 5.17
CA ILE A 64 10.12 -0.18 6.47
C ILE A 64 11.61 0.15 6.50
N ALA A 65 12.48 -0.76 6.06
CA ALA A 65 13.91 -0.51 5.98
C ALA A 65 14.23 0.67 5.03
N LEU A 66 13.60 0.70 3.85
CA LEU A 66 13.76 1.81 2.90
C LEU A 66 13.26 3.14 3.47
N LEU A 67 12.14 3.16 4.20
CA LEU A 67 11.65 4.35 4.90
C LEU A 67 12.63 4.83 5.96
N GLY A 68 13.23 3.91 6.73
CA GLY A 68 14.27 4.24 7.70
C GLY A 68 15.50 4.87 7.05
N ILE A 69 16.00 4.25 5.97
CA ILE A 69 17.12 4.78 5.18
C ILE A 69 16.77 6.17 4.63
N LEU A 70 15.59 6.33 4.03
CA LEU A 70 15.14 7.60 3.46
C LEU A 70 15.05 8.70 4.53
N SER A 71 14.54 8.36 5.71
CA SER A 71 14.40 9.30 6.83
C SER A 71 15.74 9.73 7.41
N HIS A 72 16.74 8.84 7.41
CA HIS A 72 18.08 9.17 7.88
C HIS A 72 18.89 9.93 6.82
N THR A 73 18.68 9.64 5.54
CA THR A 73 19.55 10.14 4.46
C THR A 73 19.05 11.39 3.74
N ALA A 74 17.81 11.81 3.96
CA ALA A 74 17.24 12.98 3.29
C ALA A 74 18.05 14.28 3.49
N GLY A 75 18.74 14.42 4.63
CA GLY A 75 19.60 15.58 4.91
C GLY A 75 20.97 15.56 4.21
N TYR A 76 21.35 14.46 3.58
CA TYR A 76 22.67 14.31 2.92
C TYR A 76 22.63 14.53 1.40
N PHE A 77 21.45 14.61 0.79
CA PHE A 77 21.32 14.74 -0.66
C PHE A 77 20.71 16.10 -1.05
N PHE A 78 21.13 16.60 -2.21
CA PHE A 78 20.70 17.90 -2.76
C PHE A 78 19.38 17.79 -3.57
N TYR A 79 18.38 17.10 -3.02
CA TYR A 79 17.02 17.02 -3.60
C TYR A 79 16.03 17.85 -2.79
N ASP A 80 14.97 18.33 -3.44
CA ASP A 80 13.93 19.10 -2.77
C ASP A 80 13.02 18.24 -1.87
N ALA A 81 12.27 18.90 -0.99
CA ALA A 81 11.37 18.24 -0.06
C ALA A 81 10.23 17.47 -0.77
N ALA A 82 9.83 17.89 -1.97
CA ALA A 82 8.78 17.23 -2.73
C ALA A 82 9.25 15.86 -3.24
N PHE A 83 10.49 15.75 -3.71
CA PHE A 83 11.11 14.48 -4.09
C PHE A 83 11.07 13.46 -2.95
N PHE A 84 11.51 13.86 -1.76
CA PHE A 84 11.48 12.99 -0.58
C PHE A 84 10.06 12.65 -0.14
N SER A 85 9.12 13.60 -0.27
CA SER A 85 7.71 13.35 0.00
C SER A 85 7.14 12.28 -0.95
N ILE A 86 7.41 12.38 -2.25
CA ILE A 86 6.98 11.40 -3.26
C ILE A 86 7.52 10.01 -2.91
N LEU A 87 8.83 9.89 -2.64
CA LEU A 87 9.42 8.59 -2.29
C LEU A 87 8.82 8.02 -1.00
N ARG A 88 8.66 8.85 0.04
CA ARG A 88 8.06 8.44 1.30
C ARG A 88 6.64 7.91 1.10
N TRP A 89 5.80 8.66 0.40
CA TRP A 89 4.41 8.29 0.19
C TRP A 89 4.25 7.11 -0.77
N MET A 90 5.16 6.94 -1.74
CA MET A 90 5.22 5.72 -2.55
C MET A 90 5.53 4.48 -1.70
N LEU A 91 6.49 4.57 -0.76
CA LEU A 91 6.79 3.47 0.16
C LEU A 91 5.64 3.18 1.14
N LEU A 92 4.98 4.24 1.65
CA LEU A 92 3.78 4.10 2.50
C LEU A 92 2.61 3.48 1.74
N GLY A 93 2.41 3.84 0.47
CA GLY A 93 1.42 3.21 -0.40
C GLY A 93 1.67 1.71 -0.59
N ALA A 94 2.94 1.31 -0.76
CA ALA A 94 3.28 -0.11 -0.84
C ALA A 94 3.02 -0.86 0.48
N LEU A 95 3.25 -0.21 1.64
CA LEU A 95 2.89 -0.78 2.95
C LEU A 95 1.38 -0.92 3.12
N MET A 96 0.60 0.08 2.68
CA MET A 96 -0.86 0.03 2.68
C MET A 96 -1.38 -1.09 1.80
N HIS A 97 -0.82 -1.28 0.58
CA HIS A 97 -1.13 -2.43 -0.28
C HIS A 97 -0.98 -3.75 0.47
N ILE A 98 0.15 -3.96 1.16
CA ILE A 98 0.42 -5.21 1.90
C ILE A 98 -0.57 -5.39 3.06
N ALA A 99 -0.89 -4.32 3.79
CA ALA A 99 -1.87 -4.36 4.87
C ALA A 99 -3.27 -4.72 4.36
N GLU A 100 -3.70 -4.11 3.26
CA GLU A 100 -4.95 -4.41 2.57
C GLU A 100 -4.99 -5.86 2.05
N ASP A 101 -3.86 -6.35 1.53
CA ASP A 101 -3.74 -7.74 1.08
C ASP A 101 -3.77 -8.76 2.22
N ALA A 102 -3.32 -8.38 3.42
CA ALA A 102 -3.44 -9.18 4.64
C ALA A 102 -4.91 -9.36 5.08
N VAL A 103 -5.80 -8.42 4.72
CA VAL A 103 -7.25 -8.54 4.98
C VAL A 103 -7.86 -9.63 4.11
N CYS A 104 -7.49 -9.70 2.83
CA CYS A 104 -8.11 -10.64 1.86
C CYS A 104 -7.29 -11.94 1.61
N GLY A 105 -6.08 -12.07 2.17
CA GLY A 105 -5.37 -13.34 2.24
C GLY A 105 -4.04 -13.20 2.96
N LYS A 106 -3.10 -14.13 2.75
CA LYS A 106 -1.85 -14.18 3.52
C LYS A 106 -0.70 -13.46 2.83
N VAL A 107 0.03 -12.63 3.57
CA VAL A 107 1.25 -11.92 3.16
C VAL A 107 2.39 -12.19 4.17
N PRO A 108 3.67 -12.05 3.76
CA PRO A 108 4.78 -12.13 4.70
C PRO A 108 4.70 -11.09 5.84
N PHE A 109 5.25 -11.43 7.01
CA PHE A 109 5.29 -10.53 8.17
C PHE A 109 6.73 -10.12 8.51
N LEU A 110 7.22 -10.43 9.72
CA LEU A 110 8.58 -10.11 10.15
C LEU A 110 9.61 -10.92 9.37
N LEU A 111 9.43 -12.24 9.26
CA LEU A 111 10.27 -13.09 8.42
C LEU A 111 9.53 -13.41 7.10
N PRO A 112 10.23 -13.51 5.94
CA PRO A 112 9.60 -13.85 4.66
C PRO A 112 8.85 -15.20 4.66
N SER A 113 9.30 -16.12 5.52
CA SER A 113 8.69 -17.45 5.71
C SER A 113 7.41 -17.42 6.55
N GLN A 114 7.21 -16.40 7.37
CA GLN A 114 6.05 -16.23 8.23
C GLN A 114 4.96 -15.47 7.48
N LYS A 115 3.79 -16.07 7.29
CA LYS A 115 2.67 -15.42 6.61
C LYS A 115 1.47 -15.20 7.52
N ILE A 116 0.94 -13.98 7.54
CA ILE A 116 -0.23 -13.57 8.33
C ILE A 116 -1.36 -13.07 7.42
N GLY A 117 -2.60 -13.12 7.89
CA GLY A 117 -3.77 -12.56 7.21
C GLY A 117 -5.07 -13.26 7.56
N VAL A 118 -6.20 -12.55 7.41
CA VAL A 118 -7.53 -12.97 7.94
C VAL A 118 -8.44 -13.58 6.87
N ARG A 119 -8.21 -13.26 5.57
CA ARG A 119 -9.03 -13.72 4.44
C ARG A 119 -10.53 -13.38 4.60
N LEU A 120 -10.82 -12.14 4.94
CA LEU A 120 -12.16 -11.61 5.20
C LEU A 120 -13.11 -11.74 4.00
N PHE A 121 -12.58 -11.61 2.78
CA PHE A 121 -13.34 -11.71 1.54
C PHE A 121 -12.47 -12.21 0.38
N THR A 122 -13.12 -12.64 -0.70
CA THR A 122 -12.47 -13.02 -1.96
C THR A 122 -12.20 -11.79 -2.81
N VAL A 123 -11.04 -11.74 -3.45
CA VAL A 123 -10.66 -10.63 -4.35
C VAL A 123 -11.67 -10.48 -5.48
N GLY A 124 -12.11 -9.24 -5.72
CA GLY A 124 -13.10 -8.87 -6.72
C GLY A 124 -14.55 -9.16 -6.34
N SER A 125 -14.82 -9.65 -5.13
CA SER A 125 -16.19 -9.85 -4.63
C SER A 125 -16.85 -8.53 -4.22
N PHE A 126 -18.18 -8.52 -4.14
CA PHE A 126 -18.94 -7.37 -3.61
C PHE A 126 -18.46 -6.93 -2.21
N ARG A 127 -18.06 -7.88 -1.36
CA ARG A 127 -17.55 -7.63 0.00
C ARG A 127 -16.25 -6.82 -0.01
N GLU A 128 -15.42 -6.94 -1.04
CA GLU A 128 -14.22 -6.10 -1.21
C GLU A 128 -14.61 -4.62 -1.34
N TYR A 129 -15.56 -4.32 -2.23
CA TYR A 129 -16.01 -2.95 -2.45
C TYR A 129 -16.67 -2.36 -1.20
N LEU A 130 -17.47 -3.17 -0.48
CA LEU A 130 -18.09 -2.74 0.77
C LEU A 130 -17.05 -2.44 1.86
N PHE A 131 -15.98 -3.26 1.94
CA PHE A 131 -14.86 -3.03 2.84
C PHE A 131 -14.13 -1.73 2.50
N VAL A 132 -13.79 -1.50 1.22
CA VAL A 132 -13.11 -0.28 0.76
C VAL A 132 -13.92 0.98 1.08
N ILE A 133 -15.22 0.97 0.75
CA ILE A 133 -16.12 2.10 1.05
C ILE A 133 -16.22 2.33 2.56
N GLY A 134 -16.32 1.26 3.36
CA GLY A 134 -16.31 1.34 4.82
C GLY A 134 -15.03 1.97 5.36
N CYS A 135 -13.86 1.58 4.87
CA CYS A 135 -12.59 2.19 5.26
C CYS A 135 -12.51 3.66 4.86
N ILE A 136 -12.96 4.03 3.65
CA ILE A 136 -13.00 5.43 3.19
C ILE A 136 -13.91 6.26 4.10
N ALA A 137 -15.10 5.75 4.44
CA ALA A 137 -16.01 6.44 5.35
C ALA A 137 -15.41 6.65 6.75
N LEU A 138 -14.69 5.64 7.27
CA LEU A 138 -13.98 5.75 8.55
C LEU A 138 -12.84 6.78 8.49
N VAL A 139 -12.06 6.80 7.41
CA VAL A 139 -10.99 7.79 7.21
C VAL A 139 -11.58 9.20 7.16
N TYR A 140 -12.68 9.40 6.44
CA TYR A 140 -13.34 10.69 6.37
C TYR A 140 -13.88 11.13 7.73
N ALA A 141 -14.59 10.25 8.44
CA ALA A 141 -15.10 10.53 9.79
C ALA A 141 -13.97 10.87 10.78
N ALA A 142 -12.84 10.15 10.72
CA ALA A 142 -11.67 10.47 11.53
C ALA A 142 -11.09 11.85 11.17
N SER A 143 -10.98 12.17 9.88
CA SER A 143 -10.45 13.46 9.41
C SER A 143 -11.32 14.65 9.86
N THR A 144 -12.64 14.49 9.88
CA THR A 144 -13.55 15.54 10.37
C THR A 144 -13.44 15.72 11.88
N LEU A 145 -13.34 14.62 12.63
CA LEU A 145 -13.20 14.68 14.10
C LEU A 145 -11.87 15.30 14.56
N HIS A 146 -10.79 15.13 13.78
CA HIS A 146 -9.49 15.71 14.09
C HIS A 146 -9.29 17.13 13.55
N GLY A 147 -10.13 17.60 12.63
CA GLY A 147 -10.08 18.97 12.07
C GLY A 147 -10.74 20.05 12.94
N ASP A 148 -11.44 19.65 14.00
CA ASP A 148 -12.20 20.53 14.91
C ASP A 148 -11.44 20.89 16.22
N LEU A 149 -10.10 20.74 16.24
CA LEU A 149 -9.20 21.17 17.33
C LEU A 149 -8.10 22.11 16.78
#